data_AF-A0A2A2J9E6-F1
#
_entry.id   AF-A0A2A2J9E6-F1
#
_cell.length_a   1.000
_cell.length_b   1.000
_cell.length_c   1.000
_cell.angle_alpha   90.00
_cell.angle_beta   90.00
_cell.angle_gamma   90.00
#
_symmetry.space_group_name_H-M   'P 1'
#
loop_
_entity.id
_entity.type
_entity.pdbx_description
1 polymer ?
#
loop_
_entity_poly.entity_id
_entity_poly.type
_entity_poly.pdbx_seq_one_letter_code
_entity_poly.pdbx_strand_id
1 'polypeptide(L)'
;MDILQVLTLIACLISYLNIEHNRIKVILSGGVKVKLYEKEVLLDRFMDEGYTNGNGEFRLSGTKREITDIDPKVNIYHKCNYNGLCYKKIGITIPDNYISDGSYPRMTYDIGTLNLANKYNGETVDCIN
;
A
#
# COMPACT_ATOMS: atom_id res chain seq x y z
N MET A 1 11.44 24.75 3.58
CA MET A 1 10.35 23.77 3.78
C MET A 1 9.21 24.28 2.92
N ASP A 2 9.01 23.65 1.77
CA ASP A 2 8.12 24.19 0.74
C ASP A 2 6.66 23.81 1.00
N ILE A 3 5.70 24.56 0.46
CA ILE A 3 4.25 24.36 0.67
C ILE A 3 3.84 22.91 0.41
N LEU A 4 4.45 22.25 -0.58
CA LEU A 4 4.20 20.84 -0.90
C LEU A 4 4.65 19.88 0.20
N GLN A 5 5.79 20.14 0.86
CA GLN A 5 6.26 19.35 2.00
C GLN A 5 5.35 19.53 3.21
N VAL A 6 4.86 20.76 3.44
CA VAL A 6 3.89 21.05 4.51
C VAL A 6 2.57 20.34 4.25
N LEU A 7 2.04 20.36 3.02
CA LEU A 7 0.82 19.63 2.64
C LEU A 7 0.99 18.11 2.79
N THR A 8 2.16 17.56 2.44
CA THR A 8 2.44 16.12 2.55
C THR A 8 2.55 15.69 4.01
N LEU A 9 3.24 16.47 4.85
CA LEU A 9 3.29 16.26 6.29
C LEU A 9 1.90 16.36 6.91
N ILE A 10 1.09 17.35 6.51
CA ILE A 10 -0.28 17.50 6.95
C ILE A 10 -1.13 16.29 6.52
N ALA A 11 -1.04 15.80 5.27
CA ALA A 11 -1.76 14.59 4.85
C ALA A 11 -1.41 13.36 5.69
N CYS A 12 -0.16 13.26 6.14
CA CYS A 12 0.33 12.18 7.02
C CYS A 12 0.00 12.37 8.50
N LEU A 13 -0.18 13.62 8.95
CA LEU A 13 -0.48 14.00 10.34
C LEU A 13 -1.98 14.24 10.58
N ILE A 14 -2.78 14.37 9.52
CA ILE A 14 -4.22 14.26 9.56
C ILE A 14 -4.57 12.78 9.79
N SER A 15 -4.24 12.30 10.97
CA SER A 15 -4.86 11.14 11.57
C SER A 15 -6.18 11.63 12.16
N TYR A 16 -7.26 11.69 11.37
CA TYR A 16 -8.57 11.85 12.00
C TYR A 16 -8.87 10.54 12.74
N LEU A 17 -8.99 10.62 14.08
CA LEU A 17 -9.53 9.53 14.88
C LEU A 17 -11.00 9.36 14.47
N ASN A 18 -11.32 8.28 13.75
CA ASN A 18 -12.70 7.92 13.49
C ASN A 18 -13.01 6.60 14.21
N ILE A 19 -14.03 6.60 15.05
CA ILE A 19 -14.48 5.43 15.81
C ILE A 19 -15.66 4.84 15.04
N GLU A 20 -15.39 3.83 14.22
CA GLU A 20 -16.42 2.99 13.63
C GLU A 20 -16.33 1.59 14.25
N HIS A 21 -17.46 1.04 14.69
CA HIS A 21 -17.55 -0.31 15.26
C HIS A 21 -16.54 -0.61 16.40
N ASN A 22 -16.29 0.34 17.31
CA ASN A 22 -15.33 0.18 18.43
C ASN A 22 -13.88 -0.13 18.02
N ARG A 23 -13.47 0.21 16.79
CA ARG A 23 -12.08 0.15 16.34
C ARG A 23 -11.57 1.57 16.08
N ILE A 24 -10.37 1.89 16.59
CA ILE A 24 -9.68 3.14 16.26
C ILE A 24 -9.20 3.00 14.80
N LYS A 25 -9.83 3.72 13.87
CA LYS A 25 -9.36 3.81 12.48
C LYS A 25 -8.48 5.05 12.34
N VAL A 26 -7.18 4.85 12.13
CA VAL A 26 -6.24 5.91 11.78
C VAL A 26 -6.35 6.15 10.28
N ILE A 27 -7.02 7.24 9.86
CA ILE A 27 -7.16 7.56 8.44
C ILE A 27 -5.78 7.87 7.86
N LEU A 28 -5.43 7.12 6.82
CA LEU A 28 -4.20 7.36 6.05
C LEU A 28 -4.48 8.36 4.94
N SER A 29 -3.52 9.24 4.73
CA SER A 29 -3.45 10.20 3.62
C SER A 29 -4.07 9.67 2.33
N GLY A 30 -5.06 10.37 1.79
CA GLY A 30 -5.50 10.17 0.42
C GLY A 30 -4.41 10.52 -0.58
N GLY A 31 -4.44 9.89 -1.76
CA GLY A 31 -3.46 10.11 -2.82
C GLY A 31 -2.13 9.37 -2.62
N VAL A 32 -2.06 8.36 -1.75
CA VAL A 32 -0.89 7.50 -1.59
C VAL A 32 -0.88 6.45 -2.70
N LYS A 33 0.24 6.35 -3.43
CA LYS A 33 0.39 5.37 -4.50
C LYS A 33 0.55 3.97 -3.93
N VAL A 34 -0.18 3.03 -4.50
CA VAL A 34 -0.13 1.61 -4.18
C VAL A 34 0.02 0.80 -5.46
N LYS A 35 0.81 -0.27 -5.40
CA LYS A 35 1.03 -1.17 -6.54
C LYS A 35 0.98 -2.61 -6.11
N LEU A 36 0.27 -3.43 -6.87
CA LEU A 36 0.21 -4.86 -6.73
C LEU A 36 1.24 -5.50 -7.67
N TYR A 37 2.02 -6.40 -7.10
CA TYR A 37 3.06 -7.15 -7.79
C TYR A 37 2.91 -8.63 -7.52
N GLU A 38 3.38 -9.42 -8.46
CA GLU A 38 3.73 -10.81 -8.23
C GLU A 38 5.21 -10.91 -7.88
N LYS A 39 5.54 -11.52 -6.74
CA LYS A 39 6.92 -11.63 -6.27
C LYS A 39 7.67 -12.68 -7.08
N GLU A 40 8.85 -12.32 -7.56
CA GLU A 40 9.69 -13.21 -8.36
C GLU A 40 11.10 -13.26 -7.80
N VAL A 41 11.89 -14.25 -8.23
CA VAL A 41 13.28 -14.40 -7.77
C VAL A 41 14.15 -13.19 -8.17
N LEU A 42 13.93 -12.62 -9.35
CA LEU A 42 14.76 -11.54 -9.89
C LEU A 42 14.07 -10.17 -9.86
N LEU A 43 12.88 -10.08 -10.46
CA LEU A 43 12.16 -8.83 -10.60
C LEU A 43 10.67 -9.07 -10.50
N ASP A 44 10.07 -8.50 -9.46
CA ASP A 44 8.63 -8.52 -9.24
C ASP A 44 7.87 -8.09 -10.52
N ARG A 45 6.84 -8.84 -10.88
CA ARG A 45 6.00 -8.52 -12.05
C ARG A 45 4.84 -7.63 -11.64
N PHE A 46 4.71 -6.51 -12.32
CA PHE A 46 3.59 -5.59 -12.11
C PHE A 46 2.25 -6.27 -12.47
N MET A 47 1.24 -6.06 -11.63
CA MET A 47 -0.12 -6.57 -11.86
C MET A 47 -1.17 -5.45 -11.92
N ASP A 48 -1.13 -4.51 -10.98
CA ASP A 48 -2.13 -3.44 -10.87
C ASP A 48 -1.58 -2.23 -10.08
N GLU A 49 -2.14 -1.04 -10.28
CA GLU A 49 -1.81 0.14 -9.48
C GLU A 49 -3.01 1.03 -9.22
N GLY A 50 -2.90 1.84 -8.17
CA GLY A 50 -3.90 2.82 -7.82
C GLY A 50 -3.40 3.80 -6.78
N TYR A 51 -4.35 4.60 -6.28
CA TYR A 51 -4.10 5.56 -5.22
C TYR A 51 -5.17 5.41 -4.14
N THR A 52 -4.80 5.67 -2.89
CA THR A 52 -5.77 5.75 -1.81
C THR A 52 -6.77 6.89 -2.06
N ASN A 53 -8.04 6.65 -1.74
CA ASN A 53 -9.08 7.69 -1.78
C ASN A 53 -8.96 8.66 -0.59
N GLY A 54 -9.87 9.63 -0.46
CA GLY A 54 -9.86 10.59 0.65
C GLY A 54 -9.98 9.98 2.06
N ASN A 55 -10.42 8.73 2.16
CA ASN A 55 -10.53 7.97 3.41
C ASN A 55 -9.32 7.06 3.66
N GLY A 56 -8.29 7.10 2.79
CA GLY A 56 -7.11 6.23 2.88
C GLY A 56 -7.34 4.82 2.34
N GLU A 57 -8.48 4.55 1.71
CA GLU A 57 -8.86 3.21 1.23
C GLU A 57 -8.42 3.01 -0.21
N PHE A 58 -8.06 1.77 -0.55
CA PHE A 58 -7.72 1.36 -1.91
C PHE A 58 -8.20 -0.07 -2.15
N ARG A 59 -8.37 -0.43 -3.43
CA ARG A 59 -8.66 -1.79 -3.86
C ARG A 59 -7.89 -2.06 -5.15
N LEU A 60 -7.08 -3.10 -5.14
CA LEU A 60 -6.33 -3.58 -6.30
C LEU A 60 -6.73 -5.02 -6.58
N SER A 61 -6.65 -5.42 -7.85
CA SER A 61 -6.85 -6.81 -8.25
C SER A 61 -6.01 -7.12 -9.46
N GLY A 62 -5.36 -8.29 -9.45
CA GLY A 62 -4.54 -8.74 -10.56
C GLY A 62 -4.75 -10.22 -10.84
N THR A 63 -4.31 -10.66 -12.00
CA THR A 63 -4.30 -12.07 -12.39
C THR A 63 -3.02 -12.36 -13.14
N LYS A 64 -2.44 -13.54 -12.93
CA LYS A 64 -1.30 -14.04 -13.67
C LYS A 64 -1.48 -15.53 -13.94
N ARG A 65 -0.98 -16.00 -15.07
CA ARG A 65 -0.98 -17.43 -15.41
C ARG A 65 0.33 -18.05 -14.95
N GLU A 66 0.24 -18.97 -14.00
CA GLU A 66 1.39 -19.70 -13.46
C GLU A 66 1.09 -21.19 -13.35
N ILE A 67 2.15 -21.99 -13.15
CA ILE A 67 2.03 -23.44 -12.87
C ILE A 67 1.75 -23.67 -11.38
N THR A 68 2.29 -22.79 -10.53
CA THR A 68 2.08 -22.73 -9.08
C THR A 68 1.10 -21.62 -8.72
N ASP A 69 0.83 -21.46 -7.43
CA ASP A 69 0.18 -20.25 -6.92
C ASP A 69 1.09 -19.04 -7.13
N ILE A 70 0.45 -17.89 -7.31
CA ILE A 70 1.10 -16.57 -7.33
C ILE A 70 1.54 -16.17 -5.91
N ASP A 71 2.58 -15.37 -5.76
CA ASP A 71 3.05 -14.71 -4.54
C ASP A 71 2.72 -13.19 -4.53
N PRO A 72 1.45 -12.78 -4.40
CA PRO A 72 1.04 -11.39 -4.50
C PRO A 72 1.60 -10.51 -3.37
N LYS A 73 2.07 -9.32 -3.72
CA LYS A 73 2.62 -8.32 -2.80
C LYS A 73 2.14 -6.92 -3.16
N VAL A 74 1.63 -6.19 -2.16
CA VAL A 74 1.31 -4.76 -2.29
C VAL A 74 2.47 -3.92 -1.80
N ASN A 75 2.91 -2.99 -2.64
CA ASN A 75 3.88 -1.95 -2.28
C ASN A 75 3.14 -0.62 -2.08
N ILE A 76 3.39 0.03 -0.93
CA ILE A 76 2.82 1.34 -0.55
C ILE A 76 3.94 2.37 -0.57
N TYR A 77 3.75 3.48 -1.29
CA TYR A 77 4.77 4.50 -1.51
C TYR A 77 4.39 5.85 -0.88
N HIS A 78 5.19 6.35 0.06
CA HIS A 78 4.84 7.54 0.83
C HIS A 78 6.04 8.42 1.19
N LYS A 79 5.76 9.65 1.65
CA LYS A 79 6.75 10.60 2.17
C LYS A 79 6.49 11.04 3.62
N CYS A 80 5.60 10.34 4.33
CA CYS A 80 5.31 10.61 5.73
C CYS A 80 6.57 10.52 6.60
N ASN A 81 6.82 11.53 7.43
CA ASN A 81 8.04 11.68 8.24
C ASN A 81 9.33 11.43 7.44
N TYR A 82 9.36 11.81 6.16
CA TYR A 82 10.48 11.55 5.26
C TYR A 82 10.69 12.69 4.25
N ASN A 83 11.83 13.36 4.36
CA ASN A 83 12.18 14.51 3.53
C ASN A 83 13.14 14.16 2.37
N GLY A 84 13.30 12.87 2.07
CA GLY A 84 14.16 12.45 0.97
C GLY A 84 13.59 12.78 -0.41
N LEU A 85 14.47 12.74 -1.43
CA LEU A 85 14.10 13.00 -2.83
C LEU A 85 13.06 11.97 -3.33
N CYS A 86 13.23 10.72 -2.94
CA CYS A 86 12.44 9.58 -3.37
C CYS A 86 11.28 9.26 -2.40
N TYR A 87 10.71 8.05 -2.48
CA TYR A 87 9.61 7.61 -1.61
C TYR A 87 10.05 6.50 -0.67
N LYS A 88 9.51 6.48 0.55
CA LYS A 88 9.53 5.27 1.38
C LYS A 88 8.59 4.23 0.77
N LYS A 89 9.00 2.97 0.80
CA LYS A 89 8.25 1.82 0.28
C LYS A 89 8.06 0.78 1.38
N ILE A 90 6.80 0.44 1.65
CA ILE A 90 6.41 -0.66 2.54
C ILE A 90 5.86 -1.78 1.65
N GLY A 91 6.40 -2.99 1.77
CA GLY A 91 5.92 -4.17 1.04
C GLY A 91 5.14 -5.11 1.97
N ILE A 92 3.96 -5.53 1.54
CA ILE A 92 3.07 -6.41 2.30
C ILE A 92 2.68 -7.57 1.39
N THR A 93 3.11 -8.78 1.76
CA THR A 93 2.70 -10.01 1.07
C THR A 93 1.26 -10.34 1.43
N ILE A 94 0.47 -10.68 0.41
CA ILE A 94 -0.90 -11.12 0.55
C ILE A 94 -0.87 -12.64 0.79
N PRO A 95 -1.51 -13.16 1.84
CA PRO A 95 -1.48 -14.58 2.14
C PRO A 95 -2.16 -15.44 1.05
N ASP A 96 -1.60 -16.63 0.82
CA ASP A 96 -1.99 -17.52 -0.29
C ASP A 96 -3.47 -17.92 -0.23
N ASN A 97 -4.06 -17.97 0.97
CA ASN A 97 -5.47 -18.31 1.15
C ASN A 97 -6.45 -17.23 0.61
N TYR A 98 -5.96 -16.11 0.10
CA TYR A 98 -6.75 -15.09 -0.61
C TYR A 98 -6.59 -15.15 -2.14
N ILE A 99 -5.78 -16.08 -2.65
CA ILE A 99 -5.65 -16.40 -4.06
C ILE A 99 -6.82 -17.29 -4.48
N SER A 100 -7.30 -17.09 -5.71
CA SER A 100 -8.35 -17.94 -6.26
C SER A 100 -8.14 -18.15 -7.75
N ASP A 101 -8.46 -19.35 -8.23
CA ASP A 101 -8.44 -19.65 -9.67
C ASP A 101 -9.41 -18.80 -10.47
N GLY A 102 -8.97 -18.44 -11.68
CA GLY A 102 -9.75 -17.68 -12.65
C GLY A 102 -9.34 -16.21 -12.71
N SER A 103 -10.12 -15.42 -13.46
CA SER A 103 -9.81 -14.01 -13.74
C SER A 103 -10.29 -13.03 -12.67
N TYR A 104 -11.03 -13.50 -11.65
CA TYR A 104 -11.63 -12.64 -10.64
C TYR A 104 -11.39 -13.19 -9.23
N PRO A 105 -10.94 -12.36 -8.28
CA PRO A 105 -10.72 -12.80 -6.91
C PRO A 105 -12.04 -13.14 -6.22
N ARG A 106 -12.11 -14.29 -5.55
CA ARG A 106 -13.29 -14.71 -4.77
C ARG A 106 -13.39 -14.05 -3.39
N MET A 107 -12.27 -13.58 -2.87
CA MET A 107 -12.16 -12.95 -1.55
C MET A 107 -11.30 -11.70 -1.64
N THR A 108 -11.38 -10.83 -0.63
CA THR A 108 -10.53 -9.65 -0.52
C THR A 108 -9.74 -9.73 0.77
N TYR A 109 -8.42 -9.58 0.66
CA TYR A 109 -7.57 -9.43 1.83
C TYR A 109 -7.63 -7.99 2.33
N ASP A 110 -8.02 -7.83 3.59
CA ASP A 110 -7.96 -6.56 4.30
C ASP A 110 -6.60 -6.47 5.01
N ILE A 111 -5.72 -5.61 4.48
CA ILE A 111 -4.39 -5.33 5.05
C ILE A 111 -4.52 -4.60 6.42
N GLY A 112 -5.71 -4.12 6.74
CA GLY A 112 -6.01 -3.36 7.93
C GLY A 112 -5.62 -1.89 7.78
N THR A 113 -5.43 -1.23 8.91
CA THR A 113 -5.07 0.17 8.97
C THR A 113 -3.61 0.33 9.39
N LEU A 114 -2.82 0.95 8.53
CA LEU A 114 -1.43 1.29 8.84
C LEU A 114 -1.35 2.75 9.30
N ASN A 115 -0.31 3.12 10.02
CA ASN A 115 0.07 4.53 10.23
C ASN A 115 1.38 4.78 9.49
N LEU A 116 1.35 5.51 8.37
CA LEU A 116 2.51 5.72 7.51
C LEU A 116 3.57 6.64 8.13
N ALA A 117 3.27 7.31 9.24
CA ALA A 117 4.25 8.08 10.01
C ALA A 117 5.22 7.19 10.81
N ASN A 118 4.87 5.92 11.03
CA ASN A 118 5.70 4.94 11.73
C ASN A 118 6.78 4.34 10.83
N LYS A 119 7.82 3.75 11.45
CA LYS A 119 8.82 2.94 10.76
C LYS A 119 8.40 1.47 10.79
N TYR A 120 8.31 0.84 9.62
CA TYR A 120 8.01 -0.58 9.49
C TYR A 120 9.27 -1.40 9.21
N ASN A 121 9.28 -2.66 9.66
CA ASN A 121 10.34 -3.60 9.32
C ASN A 121 10.33 -3.88 7.81
N GLY A 122 11.51 -3.87 7.18
CA GLY A 122 11.62 -4.05 5.73
C GLY A 122 11.23 -2.84 4.89
N GLU A 123 10.96 -1.68 5.50
CA GLU A 123 10.79 -0.42 4.76
C GLU A 123 12.06 -0.06 3.99
N THR A 124 11.93 0.26 2.71
CA THR A 124 13.03 0.68 1.83
C THR A 124 12.77 2.07 1.22
N VAL A 125 13.72 2.59 0.46
CA VAL A 125 13.54 3.81 -0.35
C VAL A 125 13.50 3.45 -1.84
N ASP A 126 12.53 3.99 -2.58
CA ASP A 126 12.34 3.73 -4.01
C ASP A 126 12.23 5.04 -4.80
N CYS A 127 13.08 5.18 -5.82
CA CYS A 127 13.21 6.37 -6.67
C CYS A 127 12.66 6.17 -8.09
N ILE A 128 12.18 4.97 -8.44
CA ILE A 128 11.83 4.58 -9.82
C ILE A 128 10.31 4.29 -9.96
N ASN A 129 9.58 4.36 -8.85
CA ASN A 129 8.14 4.12 -8.73
C ASN A 129 7.25 4.94 -9.69
#